data_AF-A0A124F641-F1
#
_entry.id   AF-A0A124F641-F1
#
_cell.length_a   1.000
_cell.length_b   1.000
_cell.length_c   1.000
_cell.angle_alpha   90.00
_cell.angle_beta   90.00
_cell.angle_gamma   90.00
#
_symmetry.space_group_name_H-M   'P 1'
#
loop_
_entity.id
_entity.type
_entity.pdbx_description
1 polymer ?
#
loop_
_entity_poly.entity_id
_entity_poly.type
_entity_poly.pdbx_seq_one_letter_code
_entity_poly.pdbx_strand_id
1 'polypeptide(L)'
;MSKPTLATWLRRETRLEHHRVDQHPVLKPLLKRELAIEEYATALSALYAPVASLEAALSSGLGAHGVNYPLTQREALLKADILQLGRQVQPVSHLPPLATIEAIVGTLYVLEGSRLGGAMIARHVRQVLEDQVPLRFFAAAPLQTQEWAAFWVFAENLCPPPSWPAVRESAQQAFAHFIQGLEAFVNANPTPKE
;
A
#
# COMPACT_ATOMS: atom_id res chain seq x y z
N MET A 1 -11.84 -28.48 13.53
CA MET A 1 -11.49 -27.34 12.65
C MET A 1 -11.36 -26.11 13.53
N SER A 2 -10.24 -25.39 13.47
CA SER A 2 -10.06 -24.15 14.23
C SER A 2 -11.08 -23.10 13.80
N LYS A 3 -11.59 -22.30 14.74
CA LYS A 3 -12.49 -21.17 14.41
C LYS A 3 -11.75 -20.22 13.45
N PRO A 4 -12.44 -19.64 12.44
CA PRO A 4 -11.81 -18.66 11.56
C PRO A 4 -11.31 -17.47 12.38
N THR A 5 -10.18 -16.91 11.97
CA THR A 5 -9.62 -15.64 12.48
C THR A 5 -9.89 -14.52 11.50
N LEU A 6 -9.87 -13.26 11.94
CA LEU A 6 -10.01 -12.12 11.03
C LEU A 6 -8.91 -12.16 9.96
N ALA A 7 -7.69 -12.54 10.37
CA ALA A 7 -6.54 -12.65 9.48
C ALA A 7 -6.74 -13.66 8.33
N THR A 8 -7.27 -14.85 8.62
CA THR A 8 -7.51 -15.88 7.60
C THR A 8 -8.71 -15.53 6.73
N TRP A 9 -9.76 -14.97 7.34
CA TRP A 9 -10.97 -14.56 6.65
C TRP A 9 -10.71 -13.37 5.71
N LEU A 10 -10.14 -12.28 6.20
CA LEU A 10 -9.92 -11.05 5.41
C LEU A 10 -9.00 -11.28 4.21
N ARG A 11 -7.92 -12.06 4.37
CA ARG A 11 -7.05 -12.45 3.24
C ARG A 11 -7.79 -13.26 2.18
N ARG A 12 -8.70 -14.14 2.59
CA ARG A 12 -9.49 -14.94 1.66
C ARG A 12 -10.45 -14.06 0.87
N GLU A 13 -11.12 -13.13 1.55
CA GLU A 13 -12.15 -12.25 0.99
C GLU A 13 -11.58 -11.11 0.13
N THR A 14 -10.32 -10.70 0.34
CA THR A 14 -9.65 -9.61 -0.39
C THR A 14 -8.64 -10.10 -1.45
N ARG A 15 -8.64 -11.40 -1.73
CA ARG A 15 -7.64 -12.04 -2.61
C ARG A 15 -7.68 -11.51 -4.03
N LEU A 16 -8.88 -11.25 -4.57
CA LEU A 16 -9.05 -10.78 -5.94
C LEU A 16 -8.51 -9.35 -6.08
N GLU A 17 -8.79 -8.50 -5.11
CA GLU A 17 -8.35 -7.11 -5.06
C GLU A 17 -6.83 -7.01 -4.93
N HIS A 18 -6.23 -7.81 -4.04
CA HIS A 18 -4.78 -7.93 -3.92
C HIS A 18 -4.15 -8.35 -5.26
N HIS A 19 -4.70 -9.39 -5.88
CA HIS A 19 -4.20 -9.88 -7.17
C HIS A 19 -4.32 -8.82 -8.28
N ARG A 20 -5.40 -8.03 -8.29
CA ARG A 20 -5.58 -6.94 -9.26
C ARG A 20 -4.52 -5.86 -9.13
N VAL A 21 -4.15 -5.48 -7.90
CA VAL A 21 -3.06 -4.51 -7.68
C VAL A 21 -1.72 -5.10 -8.11
N ASP A 22 -1.40 -6.34 -7.71
CA ASP A 22 -0.14 -6.99 -8.08
C ASP A 22 0.02 -7.17 -9.59
N GLN A 23 -1.07 -7.44 -10.30
CA GLN A 23 -1.06 -7.63 -11.76
C GLN A 23 -1.24 -6.33 -12.54
N HIS A 24 -1.39 -5.19 -11.87
CA HIS A 24 -1.56 -3.92 -12.57
C HIS A 24 -0.37 -3.67 -13.51
N PRO A 25 -0.59 -3.29 -14.79
CA PRO A 25 0.48 -3.18 -15.79
C PRO A 25 1.66 -2.29 -15.40
N VAL A 26 1.42 -1.27 -14.57
CA VAL A 26 2.49 -0.39 -14.04
C VAL A 26 3.30 -1.03 -12.91
N LEU A 27 2.72 -1.93 -12.12
CA LEU A 27 3.40 -2.55 -10.98
C LEU A 27 4.05 -3.89 -11.33
N LYS A 28 3.43 -4.64 -12.24
CA LYS A 28 3.91 -5.95 -12.70
C LYS A 28 5.39 -5.95 -13.16
N PRO A 29 5.92 -4.89 -13.82
CA PRO A 29 7.33 -4.82 -14.19
C PRO A 29 8.30 -4.91 -13.00
N LEU A 30 7.91 -4.46 -11.80
CA LEU A 30 8.77 -4.43 -10.61
C LEU A 30 9.35 -5.80 -10.21
N LEU A 31 8.79 -6.89 -10.72
CA LEU A 31 9.23 -8.27 -10.46
C LEU A 31 9.76 -8.99 -11.72
N LYS A 32 9.95 -8.28 -12.84
CA LYS A 32 10.57 -8.84 -14.05
C LYS A 32 12.06 -9.08 -13.82
N ARG A 33 12.59 -10.15 -14.43
CA ARG A 33 14.04 -10.46 -14.39
C ARG A 33 14.89 -9.33 -14.97
N GLU A 34 14.36 -8.67 -16.00
CA GLU A 34 14.92 -7.47 -16.61
C GLU A 34 13.95 -6.34 -16.32
N LEU A 35 14.30 -5.52 -15.33
CA LEU A 35 13.54 -4.34 -14.92
C LEU A 35 14.30 -3.11 -15.43
N ALA A 36 13.64 -2.24 -16.18
CA ALA A 36 14.23 -0.96 -16.57
C ALA A 36 14.08 0.10 -15.46
N ILE A 37 15.05 1.02 -15.35
CA ILE A 37 14.98 2.16 -14.42
C ILE A 37 13.72 3.00 -14.68
N GLU A 38 13.33 3.17 -15.95
CA GLU A 38 12.13 3.91 -16.33
C GLU A 38 10.84 3.22 -15.86
N GLU A 39 10.77 1.88 -15.94
CA GLU A 39 9.64 1.11 -15.42
C GLU A 39 9.55 1.24 -13.89
N TYR A 40 10.69 1.19 -13.19
CA TYR A 40 10.78 1.41 -11.76
C TYR A 40 10.30 2.81 -11.36
N ALA A 41 10.81 3.85 -12.02
CA ALA A 41 10.44 5.24 -11.76
C ALA A 41 8.95 5.51 -12.04
N THR A 42 8.41 4.88 -13.09
CA THR A 42 6.98 4.93 -13.42
C THR A 42 6.13 4.32 -12.31
N ALA A 43 6.52 3.15 -11.81
CA ALA A 43 5.81 2.48 -10.73
C ALA A 43 5.81 3.29 -9.43
N LEU A 44 6.95 3.87 -9.02
CA LEU A 44 7.02 4.73 -7.85
C LEU A 44 6.13 5.96 -8.00
N SER A 45 6.18 6.62 -9.17
CA SER A 45 5.36 7.80 -9.44
C SER A 45 3.86 7.49 -9.38
N ALA A 46 3.45 6.33 -9.91
CA ALA A 46 2.05 5.90 -9.88
C ALA A 46 1.56 5.50 -8.48
N LEU A 47 2.45 5.01 -7.62
CA LEU A 47 2.12 4.66 -6.24
C LEU A 47 1.95 5.88 -5.33
N TYR A 48 2.49 7.04 -5.71
CA TYR A 48 2.56 8.21 -4.82
C TYR A 48 1.18 8.69 -4.36
N ALA A 49 0.27 8.96 -5.29
CA ALA A 49 -1.05 9.49 -4.96
C ALA A 49 -1.86 8.58 -4.02
N PRO A 50 -2.04 7.27 -4.30
CA PRO A 50 -2.80 6.40 -3.42
C PRO A 50 -2.12 6.20 -2.05
N VAL A 51 -0.79 6.12 -1.98
CA VAL A 51 -0.07 6.02 -0.70
C VAL A 51 -0.27 7.28 0.13
N ALA A 52 0.03 8.45 -0.43
CA ALA A 52 -0.03 9.72 0.28
C ALA A 52 -1.43 10.02 0.82
N SER A 53 -2.45 9.78 0.00
CA SER A 53 -3.85 10.06 0.37
C SER A 53 -4.38 9.10 1.43
N LEU A 54 -4.10 7.79 1.33
CA LEU A 54 -4.53 6.82 2.35
C LEU A 54 -3.78 6.99 3.67
N GLU A 55 -2.47 7.25 3.63
CA GLU A 55 -1.69 7.50 4.85
C GLU A 55 -2.18 8.75 5.59
N ALA A 56 -2.56 9.82 4.87
CA ALA A 56 -3.12 11.03 5.45
C ALA A 56 -4.52 10.80 6.06
N ALA A 57 -5.40 10.09 5.34
CA ALA A 57 -6.74 9.72 5.81
C ALA A 57 -6.67 8.87 7.09
N LEU A 58 -5.75 7.91 7.09
CA LEU A 58 -5.55 6.99 8.19
C LEU A 58 -4.95 7.69 9.41
N SER A 59 -3.92 8.53 9.24
CA SER A 59 -3.37 9.33 10.34
C SER A 59 -4.44 10.21 10.98
N SER A 60 -5.29 10.84 10.17
CA SER A 60 -6.38 11.69 10.67
C SER A 60 -7.47 10.87 11.37
N GLY A 61 -7.83 9.71 10.80
CA GLY A 61 -8.82 8.79 11.39
C GLY A 61 -8.36 8.20 12.73
N LEU A 62 -7.10 7.78 12.83
CA LEU A 62 -6.51 7.31 14.09
C LEU A 62 -6.64 8.37 15.20
N GLY A 63 -6.29 9.62 14.88
CA GLY A 63 -6.44 10.74 15.81
C GLY A 63 -7.89 11.03 16.19
N ALA A 64 -8.79 11.07 15.21
CA ALA A 64 -10.22 11.37 15.43
C ALA A 64 -10.93 10.32 16.30
N HIS A 65 -10.53 9.06 16.20
CA HIS A 65 -11.10 7.95 16.97
C HIS A 65 -10.31 7.60 18.24
N GLY A 66 -9.23 8.32 18.55
CA GLY A 66 -8.38 8.03 19.71
C GLY A 66 -7.72 6.64 19.66
N VAL A 67 -7.50 6.11 18.46
CA VAL A 67 -6.90 4.79 18.24
C VAL A 67 -5.39 4.92 18.25
N ASN A 68 -4.74 4.34 19.25
CA ASN A 68 -3.28 4.34 19.34
C ASN A 68 -2.70 3.19 18.49
N TYR A 69 -2.16 3.52 17.33
CA TYR A 69 -1.43 2.59 16.46
C TYR A 69 -0.14 3.26 15.96
N PRO A 70 1.03 2.58 16.03
CA PRO A 70 2.30 3.14 15.58
C PRO A 70 2.41 3.13 14.04
N LEU A 71 1.59 3.95 13.37
CA LEU A 71 1.53 4.02 11.92
C LEU A 71 2.88 4.42 11.34
N THR A 72 3.38 3.61 10.39
CA THR A 72 4.58 3.96 9.63
C THR A 72 4.19 4.64 8.32
N GLN A 73 4.28 5.97 8.29
CA GLN A 73 4.07 6.74 7.06
C GLN A 73 5.32 6.70 6.17
N ARG A 74 5.14 6.33 4.91
CA ARG A 74 6.22 6.18 3.92
C ARG A 74 6.09 7.13 2.74
N GLU A 75 5.08 7.99 2.71
CA GLU A 75 4.89 9.03 1.68
C GLU A 75 6.18 9.85 1.45
N ALA A 76 6.80 10.36 2.51
CA ALA A 76 8.00 11.19 2.38
C ALA A 76 9.19 10.42 1.78
N LEU A 77 9.29 9.12 2.05
CA LEU A 77 10.33 8.25 1.48
C LEU A 77 10.07 8.01 -0.01
N LEU A 78 8.81 7.76 -0.39
CA LEU A 78 8.40 7.63 -1.78
C LEU A 78 8.67 8.90 -2.56
N LYS A 79 8.31 10.05 -1.99
CA LYS A 79 8.58 11.37 -2.55
C LYS A 79 10.07 11.57 -2.81
N ALA A 80 10.92 11.26 -1.84
CA ALA A 80 12.37 11.41 -1.96
C ALA A 80 12.94 10.53 -3.08
N ASP A 81 12.46 9.29 -3.20
CA ASP A 81 12.90 8.36 -4.25
C ASP A 81 12.47 8.84 -5.64
N ILE A 82 11.23 9.33 -5.80
CA ILE A 82 10.72 9.91 -7.06
C ILE A 82 11.58 11.11 -7.48
N LEU A 83 11.87 12.03 -6.56
CA LEU A 83 12.68 13.21 -6.85
C LEU A 83 14.12 12.85 -7.23
N GLN A 84 14.73 11.87 -6.55
CA GLN A 84 16.07 11.39 -6.89
C GLN A 84 16.13 10.74 -8.28
N LEU A 85 15.04 10.12 -8.73
CA LEU A 85 14.89 9.58 -10.09
C LEU A 85 14.62 10.67 -11.14
N GLY A 86 14.68 11.96 -10.77
CA GLY A 86 14.44 13.09 -11.68
C GLY A 86 12.97 13.23 -12.10
N ARG A 87 12.04 12.57 -11.39
CA ARG A 87 10.61 12.66 -11.65
C ARG A 87 9.96 13.75 -10.80
N GLN A 88 8.84 14.27 -11.31
CA GLN A 88 8.04 15.24 -10.59
C GLN A 88 6.97 14.53 -9.75
N VAL A 89 6.68 15.12 -8.60
CA VAL A 89 5.65 14.65 -7.67
C VAL A 89 4.42 15.53 -7.87
N GLN A 90 3.31 14.91 -8.28
CA GLN A 90 2.06 15.64 -8.48
C GLN A 90 1.41 15.98 -7.13
N PRO A 91 0.74 17.13 -7.00
CA PRO A 91 -0.08 17.42 -5.83
C PRO A 91 -1.13 16.33 -5.61
N VAL A 92 -1.34 15.96 -4.35
CA VAL A 92 -2.32 14.92 -3.96
C VAL A 92 -3.43 15.56 -3.15
N SER A 93 -4.67 15.29 -3.54
CA SER A 93 -5.82 15.66 -2.73
C SER A 93 -5.90 14.76 -1.51
N HIS A 94 -6.02 15.38 -0.33
CA HIS A 94 -6.24 14.63 0.91
C HIS A 94 -7.67 14.08 0.93
N LEU A 95 -7.79 12.81 1.31
CA LEU A 95 -9.08 12.19 1.60
C LEU A 95 -9.57 12.70 2.97
N PRO A 96 -10.90 12.68 3.20
CA PRO A 96 -11.43 12.93 4.53
C PRO A 96 -10.93 11.88 5.53
N PRO A 97 -10.94 12.18 6.84
CA PRO A 97 -10.63 11.19 7.87
C PRO A 97 -11.50 9.94 7.72
N LEU A 98 -10.91 8.77 7.97
CA LEU A 98 -11.66 7.51 7.99
C LEU A 98 -12.70 7.56 9.12
N ALA A 99 -13.97 7.33 8.76
CA ALA A 99 -15.12 7.63 9.63
C ALA A 99 -15.45 6.54 10.67
N THR A 100 -14.85 5.35 10.56
CA THR A 100 -15.13 4.22 11.46
C THR A 100 -13.88 3.44 11.83
N ILE A 101 -13.96 2.67 12.92
CA ILE A 101 -12.89 1.77 13.37
C ILE A 101 -12.62 0.69 12.33
N GLU A 102 -13.66 0.17 11.68
CA GLU A 102 -13.54 -0.82 10.61
C GLU A 102 -12.82 -0.25 9.39
N ALA A 103 -13.06 1.03 9.08
CA ALA A 103 -12.35 1.73 8.01
C ALA A 103 -10.86 1.88 8.31
N ILE A 104 -10.52 2.22 9.55
CA ILE A 104 -9.15 2.29 10.04
C ILE A 104 -8.48 0.91 9.93
N VAL A 105 -9.09 -0.15 10.47
CA VAL A 105 -8.52 -1.50 10.45
C VAL A 105 -8.38 -2.05 9.04
N GLY A 106 -9.39 -1.86 8.19
CA GLY A 106 -9.37 -2.29 6.78
C GLY A 106 -8.28 -1.58 5.97
N THR A 107 -8.08 -0.28 6.19
CA THR A 107 -7.05 0.51 5.51
C THR A 107 -5.65 0.19 6.04
N LEU A 108 -5.49 0.01 7.36
CA LEU A 108 -4.24 -0.46 7.97
C LEU A 108 -3.82 -1.80 7.40
N TYR A 109 -4.74 -2.75 7.27
CA TYR A 109 -4.45 -4.06 6.69
C TYR A 109 -3.79 -3.95 5.30
N VAL A 110 -4.28 -3.05 4.45
CA VAL A 110 -3.73 -2.84 3.10
C VAL A 110 -2.37 -2.14 3.16
N LEU A 111 -2.24 -1.03 3.89
CA LEU A 111 -1.00 -0.26 3.95
C LEU A 111 0.13 -1.00 4.67
N GLU A 112 -0.15 -1.61 5.81
CA GLU A 112 0.83 -2.41 6.56
C GLU A 112 1.19 -3.67 5.76
N GLY A 113 0.19 -4.35 5.18
CA GLY A 113 0.41 -5.50 4.31
C GLY A 113 1.31 -5.18 3.11
N SER A 114 1.18 -3.97 2.54
CA SER A 114 2.03 -3.53 1.42
C SER A 114 3.52 -3.46 1.76
N ARG A 115 3.89 -3.32 3.03
CA ARG A 115 5.30 -3.32 3.49
C ARG A 115 5.94 -4.71 3.37
N LEU A 116 5.15 -5.79 3.46
CA LEU A 116 5.63 -7.16 3.24
C LEU A 116 5.98 -7.38 1.76
N GLY A 117 5.10 -6.95 0.86
CA GLY A 117 5.36 -6.96 -0.58
C GLY A 117 6.50 -6.03 -0.97
N GLY A 118 6.57 -4.86 -0.34
CA GLY A 118 7.65 -3.89 -0.52
C GLY A 118 9.03 -4.47 -0.21
N ALA A 119 9.18 -5.26 0.86
CA ALA A 119 10.45 -5.91 1.16
C ALA A 119 10.87 -6.92 0.07
N MET A 120 9.92 -7.62 -0.55
CA MET A 120 10.20 -8.50 -1.69
C MET A 120 10.67 -7.69 -2.90
N ILE A 121 9.96 -6.60 -3.23
CA ILE A 121 10.34 -5.70 -4.33
C ILE A 121 11.72 -5.10 -4.09
N ALA A 122 12.01 -4.60 -2.89
CA ALA A 122 13.32 -4.04 -2.55
C ALA A 122 14.46 -5.04 -2.79
N ARG A 123 14.27 -6.30 -2.38
CA ARG A 123 15.26 -7.36 -2.61
C ARG A 123 15.48 -7.61 -4.10
N HIS A 124 14.40 -7.69 -4.87
CA HIS A 124 14.47 -7.93 -6.31
C HIS A 124 15.13 -6.76 -7.05
N VAL A 125 14.71 -5.53 -6.77
CA VAL A 125 15.28 -4.33 -7.39
C VAL A 125 16.77 -4.22 -7.09
N ARG A 126 17.20 -4.50 -5.84
CA ARG A 126 18.63 -4.52 -5.50
C ARG A 126 19.43 -5.57 -6.30
N GLN A 127 18.81 -6.70 -6.64
CA GLN A 127 19.47 -7.74 -7.44
C GLN A 127 19.59 -7.38 -8.92
N VAL A 128 18.60 -6.65 -9.46
CA VAL A 128 18.51 -6.37 -10.91
C VAL A 128 19.13 -5.01 -11.27
N LEU A 129 18.93 -3.99 -10.43
CA LEU A 129 19.37 -2.61 -10.66
C LEU A 129 20.50 -2.17 -9.74
N GLU A 130 20.89 -2.99 -8.76
CA GLU A 130 21.96 -2.69 -7.80
C GLU A 130 21.74 -1.33 -7.13
N ASP A 131 22.75 -0.45 -7.15
CA ASP A 131 22.72 0.89 -6.55
C ASP A 131 22.29 2.00 -7.54
N GLN A 132 21.80 1.64 -8.72
CA GLN A 132 21.41 2.61 -9.75
C GLN A 132 20.12 3.38 -9.39
N VAL A 133 19.32 2.86 -8.47
CA VAL A 133 18.03 3.45 -8.08
C VAL A 133 17.90 3.57 -6.56
N PRO A 134 17.20 4.60 -6.07
CA PRO A 134 16.89 4.70 -4.66
C PRO A 134 15.90 3.61 -4.23
N LEU A 135 15.91 3.24 -2.94
CA LEU A 135 15.11 2.13 -2.40
C LEU A 135 14.42 2.47 -1.06
N ARG A 136 14.38 3.74 -0.65
CA ARG A 136 13.93 4.13 0.70
C ARG A 136 12.49 3.70 0.95
N PHE A 137 11.60 3.93 -0.01
CA PHE A 137 10.17 3.61 0.11
C PHE A 137 9.91 2.14 0.43
N PHE A 138 10.64 1.24 -0.23
CA PHE A 138 10.47 -0.20 -0.07
C PHE A 138 11.33 -0.81 1.04
N ALA A 139 12.48 -0.22 1.36
CA ALA A 139 13.49 -0.84 2.22
C ALA A 139 13.67 -0.20 3.61
N ALA A 140 13.27 1.05 3.83
CA ALA A 140 13.61 1.75 5.08
C ALA A 140 12.78 1.29 6.29
N ALA A 141 11.58 0.75 6.06
CA ALA A 141 10.68 0.32 7.13
C ALA A 141 9.97 -1.01 6.81
N PRO A 142 10.71 -2.12 6.62
CA PRO A 142 10.12 -3.42 6.37
C PRO A 142 9.29 -3.85 7.58
N LEU A 143 8.09 -4.38 7.34
CA LEU A 143 7.23 -4.90 8.41
C LEU A 143 7.79 -6.22 8.93
N GLN A 144 8.08 -6.28 10.23
CA GLN A 144 8.59 -7.47 10.89
C GLN A 144 7.45 -8.46 11.20
N THR A 145 7.79 -9.74 11.31
CA THR A 145 6.81 -10.81 11.63
C THR A 145 6.07 -10.52 12.93
N GLN A 146 6.78 -10.02 13.96
CA GLN A 146 6.18 -9.68 15.25
C GLN A 146 5.23 -8.49 15.18
N GLU A 147 5.54 -7.47 14.37
CA GLU A 147 4.68 -6.30 14.15
C GLU A 147 3.41 -6.71 13.41
N TRP A 148 3.53 -7.60 12.43
CA TRP A 148 2.38 -8.13 11.72
C TRP A 148 1.49 -9.01 12.60
N ALA A 149 2.08 -9.83 13.47
CA ALA A 149 1.33 -10.58 14.46
C ALA A 149 0.60 -9.65 15.45
N ALA A 150 1.28 -8.60 15.92
CA ALA A 150 0.69 -7.59 16.80
C ALA A 150 -0.45 -6.83 16.12
N PHE A 151 -0.33 -6.50 14.83
CA PHE A 151 -1.41 -5.90 14.04
C PHE A 151 -2.67 -6.78 14.06
N TRP A 152 -2.54 -8.10 13.90
CA TRP A 152 -3.72 -8.98 13.90
C TRP A 152 -4.40 -9.05 15.27
N VAL A 153 -3.63 -9.08 16.35
CA VAL A 153 -4.19 -9.00 17.71
C VAL A 153 -4.92 -7.67 17.91
N PHE A 154 -4.30 -6.56 17.49
CA PHE A 154 -4.92 -5.23 17.52
C PHE A 154 -6.23 -5.18 16.71
N ALA A 155 -6.21 -5.68 15.48
CA ALA A 155 -7.36 -5.69 14.58
C ALA A 155 -8.52 -6.52 15.14
N GLU A 156 -8.25 -7.71 15.69
CA GLU A 156 -9.29 -8.56 16.28
C GLU A 156 -9.90 -7.98 17.56
N ASN A 157 -9.09 -7.28 18.37
CA ASN A 157 -9.58 -6.59 19.56
C ASN A 157 -10.52 -5.42 19.22
N LEU A 158 -10.21 -4.66 18.17
CA LEU A 158 -11.03 -3.54 17.73
C LEU A 158 -12.23 -3.96 16.87
N CYS A 159 -12.13 -5.09 16.17
CA CYS A 159 -13.12 -5.56 15.21
C CYS A 159 -13.51 -7.03 15.47
N PRO A 160 -14.47 -7.27 16.39
CA PRO A 160 -15.00 -8.61 16.63
C PRO A 160 -15.78 -9.15 15.42
N PRO A 161 -16.08 -10.47 15.36
CA PRO A 161 -16.68 -11.11 14.19
C PRO A 161 -17.88 -10.39 13.51
N PRO A 162 -18.81 -9.77 14.25
CA PRO A 162 -19.90 -9.01 13.61
C PRO A 162 -19.44 -7.83 12.75
N SER A 163 -18.26 -7.24 13.00
CA SER A 163 -17.75 -6.09 12.23
C SER A 163 -16.89 -6.50 11.02
N TRP A 164 -16.55 -7.78 10.88
CA TRP A 164 -15.70 -8.27 9.79
C TRP A 164 -16.19 -7.89 8.38
N PRO A 165 -17.50 -7.95 8.06
CA PRO A 165 -18.00 -7.50 6.76
C PRO A 165 -17.63 -6.04 6.42
N ALA A 166 -17.69 -5.14 7.40
CA ALA A 166 -17.34 -3.74 7.23
C ALA A 166 -15.81 -3.56 7.11
N VAL A 167 -15.01 -4.31 7.88
CA VAL A 167 -13.53 -4.31 7.72
C VAL A 167 -13.14 -4.75 6.31
N ARG A 168 -13.79 -5.79 5.77
CA ARG A 168 -13.58 -6.25 4.39
C ARG A 168 -13.95 -5.16 3.40
N GLU A 169 -15.12 -4.56 3.53
CA GLU A 169 -15.57 -3.51 2.61
C GLU A 169 -14.57 -2.35 2.57
N SER A 170 -14.10 -1.89 3.73
CA SER A 170 -13.09 -0.84 3.79
C SER A 170 -11.73 -1.26 3.22
N ALA A 171 -11.29 -2.51 3.43
CA ALA A 171 -10.09 -3.03 2.78
C ALA A 171 -10.24 -3.06 1.25
N GLN A 172 -11.40 -3.47 0.75
CA GLN A 172 -11.71 -3.46 -0.70
C GLN A 172 -11.71 -2.03 -1.26
N GLN A 173 -12.25 -1.06 -0.52
CA GLN A 173 -12.19 0.35 -0.89
C GLN A 173 -10.75 0.87 -0.95
N ALA A 174 -9.90 0.52 0.01
CA ALA A 174 -8.48 0.89 -0.02
C ALA A 174 -7.74 0.28 -1.23
N PHE A 175 -7.97 -1.00 -1.56
CA PHE A 175 -7.44 -1.59 -2.79
C PHE A 175 -7.97 -0.92 -4.06
N ALA A 176 -9.27 -0.61 -4.11
CA ALA A 176 -9.86 0.10 -5.23
C ALA A 176 -9.25 1.49 -5.41
N HIS A 177 -8.93 2.18 -4.31
CA HIS A 177 -8.24 3.46 -4.33
C HIS A 177 -6.82 3.36 -4.92
N PHE A 178 -6.08 2.28 -4.62
CA PHE A 178 -4.81 1.99 -5.30
C PHE A 178 -5.02 1.84 -6.81
N ILE A 179 -5.98 1.04 -7.26
CA ILE A 179 -6.26 0.85 -8.70
C ILE A 179 -6.60 2.17 -9.37
N GLN A 180 -7.51 2.96 -8.79
CA GLN A 180 -7.91 4.26 -9.34
C GLN A 180 -6.72 5.22 -9.45
N GLY A 181 -5.84 5.26 -8.43
CA GLY A 181 -4.63 6.08 -8.46
C GLY A 181 -3.65 5.65 -9.56
N LEU A 182 -3.45 4.34 -9.73
CA LEU A 182 -2.60 3.79 -10.78
C LEU A 182 -3.17 4.09 -12.19
N GLU A 183 -4.48 3.90 -12.38
CA GLU A 183 -5.17 4.17 -13.65
C GLU A 183 -5.15 5.67 -13.99
N ALA A 184 -5.42 6.54 -13.01
CA ALA A 184 -5.34 7.99 -13.19
C ALA A 184 -3.94 8.43 -13.61
N PHE A 185 -2.89 7.86 -13.01
CA PHE A 185 -1.52 8.13 -13.39
C PHE A 185 -1.22 7.71 -14.84
N VAL A 186 -1.64 6.50 -15.25
CA VAL A 186 -1.45 6.00 -16.62
C VAL A 186 -2.19 6.87 -17.63
N ASN A 187 -3.43 7.24 -17.34
CA ASN A 187 -4.25 8.06 -18.24
C ASN A 187 -3.66 9.47 -18.43
N ALA A 188 -3.02 10.03 -17.39
CA ALA A 188 -2.33 11.32 -17.47
C ALA A 188 -0.95 11.23 -18.17
N ASN A 189 -0.37 10.03 -18.28
CA ASN A 189 0.94 9.80 -18.86
C ASN A 189 0.89 8.64 -19.87
N PRO A 190 0.15 8.79 -20.99
CA PRO A 190 0.03 7.72 -21.96
C PRO A 190 1.41 7.40 -22.54
N THR A 191 1.83 6.14 -22.44
CA THR A 191 2.99 5.65 -23.17
C THR A 191 2.70 5.83 -24.67
N PRO A 192 3.62 6.39 -25.46
CA PRO A 192 3.45 6.43 -26.92
C PRO A 192 3.17 5.02 -27.43
N LYS A 193 2.13 4.85 -28.23
CA LYS A 193 1.95 3.60 -28.98
C LYS A 193 3.11 3.51 -29.97
N GLU A 194 3.91 2.46 -29.86
CA GLU A 194 4.84 2.04 -30.91
C GLU A 194 4.13 1.81 -32.24
#